data_AF-A0A0N0A3Z0-F1
#
_entry.id   AF-A0A0N0A3Z0-F1
#
_cell.length_a   1.000
_cell.length_b   1.000
_cell.length_c   1.000
_cell.angle_alpha   90.00
_cell.angle_beta   90.00
_cell.angle_gamma   90.00
#
_symmetry.space_group_name_H-M   'P 1'
#
loop_
_entity.id
_entity.type
_entity.pdbx_description
1 polymer ?
#
loop_
_entity_poly.entity_id
_entity_poly.type
_entity_poly.pdbx_seq_one_letter_code
_entity_poly.pdbx_strand_id
1 'polypeptide(L)'
;MVRSSGWTWEYAEGGVAGALPSAVEVLSRPADAETVDLRVRPVSDLLAIFRPMSAEEIEFDVDLRELQGQAGVDTLCGFLCAIGRRLGKPVVMTAEGDYGNPVLGFDPAADRVVLLAEPQLIALVGRDS
;
A
#
# COMPACT_ATOMS: atom_id res chain seq x y z
N MET A 1 -12.79 -6.22 0.73
CA MET A 1 -11.58 -7.07 0.71
C MET A 1 -11.21 -7.52 2.11
N VAL A 2 -10.95 -6.62 3.07
CA VAL A 2 -10.54 -7.02 4.45
C VAL A 2 -11.45 -8.08 5.09
N ARG A 3 -12.78 -7.97 4.94
CA ARG A 3 -13.74 -8.97 5.45
C ARG A 3 -13.68 -10.34 4.76
N SER A 4 -13.31 -10.37 3.48
CA SER A 4 -13.27 -11.59 2.66
C SER A 4 -11.89 -12.26 2.63
N SER A 5 -10.82 -11.51 2.94
CA SER A 5 -9.44 -12.00 2.86
C SER A 5 -8.97 -12.74 4.12
N GLY A 6 -9.72 -12.66 5.22
CA GLY A 6 -9.28 -13.19 6.53
C GLY A 6 -8.16 -12.38 7.19
N TRP A 7 -7.84 -11.19 6.65
CA TRP A 7 -6.83 -10.31 7.22
C TRP A 7 -7.32 -9.67 8.51
N THR A 8 -6.41 -9.51 9.48
CA THR A 8 -6.71 -8.72 10.68
C THR A 8 -6.82 -7.26 10.28
N TRP A 9 -7.83 -6.56 10.79
CA TRP A 9 -8.04 -5.15 10.49
C TRP A 9 -8.62 -4.39 11.68
N GLU A 10 -8.37 -3.08 11.69
CA GLU A 10 -8.96 -2.12 12.62
C GLU A 10 -9.32 -0.85 11.84
N TYR A 11 -10.54 -0.35 12.04
CA TYR A 11 -10.98 0.92 11.51
C TYR A 11 -10.99 1.94 12.65
N ALA A 12 -10.44 3.13 12.40
CA ALA A 12 -10.49 4.25 13.31
C ALA A 12 -10.83 5.55 12.58
N GLU A 13 -11.62 6.41 13.23
CA GLU A 13 -11.96 7.76 12.76
C GLU A 13 -11.59 8.76 13.85
N GLY A 14 -10.79 9.78 13.51
CA GLY A 14 -10.25 10.72 14.52
C GLY A 14 -9.43 10.01 15.61
N GLY A 15 -8.84 8.84 15.29
CA GLY A 15 -8.12 7.99 16.24
C GLY A 15 -9.01 7.13 17.14
N VAL A 16 -10.33 7.15 16.97
CA VAL A 16 -11.28 6.34 17.75
C VAL A 16 -11.69 5.10 16.97
N ALA A 17 -11.43 3.92 17.54
CA ALA A 17 -11.79 2.66 16.92
C ALA A 17 -13.31 2.50 16.75
N GLY A 18 -13.74 1.96 15.62
CA GLY A 18 -15.15 1.84 15.27
C GLY A 18 -15.48 0.66 14.37
N ALA A 19 -16.75 0.55 13.99
CA ALA A 19 -17.19 -0.44 13.02
C ALA A 19 -16.70 -0.05 11.62
N LEU A 20 -16.33 -1.05 10.81
CA LEU A 20 -15.95 -0.80 9.41
C LEU A 20 -17.16 -0.28 8.63
N PRO A 21 -17.11 0.97 8.11
CA PRO A 21 -18.16 1.53 7.28
C PRO A 21 -18.30 0.82 5.93
N SER A 22 -19.41 1.07 5.25
CA SER A 22 -19.58 0.70 3.85
C SER A 22 -18.66 1.51 2.94
N ALA A 23 -18.40 1.00 1.73
CA ALA A 23 -17.62 1.75 0.74
C ALA A 23 -18.27 3.09 0.37
N VAL A 24 -19.61 3.16 0.33
CA VAL A 24 -20.35 4.40 0.03
C VAL A 24 -20.11 5.44 1.12
N GLU A 25 -20.20 5.04 2.40
CA GLU A 25 -19.93 5.95 3.52
C GLU A 25 -18.50 6.48 3.49
N VAL A 26 -17.52 5.64 3.14
CA VAL A 26 -16.12 6.04 3.01
C VAL A 26 -15.89 7.01 1.85
N LEU A 27 -16.42 6.71 0.67
CA LEU A 27 -16.17 7.50 -0.54
C LEU A 27 -17.01 8.79 -0.61
N SER A 28 -18.03 8.92 0.25
CA SER A 28 -18.89 10.11 0.33
C SER A 28 -18.48 11.06 1.46
N ARG A 29 -17.35 10.81 2.13
CA ARG A 29 -16.88 11.67 3.22
C ARG A 29 -16.52 13.07 2.71
N PRO A 30 -16.88 14.13 3.43
CA PRO A 30 -16.37 15.48 3.17
C PRO A 30 -14.84 15.52 3.25
N ALA A 31 -14.22 16.40 2.47
CA ALA A 31 -12.77 16.57 2.46
C ALA A 31 -12.20 17.13 3.79
N ASP A 32 -13.03 17.79 4.59
CA ASP A 32 -12.73 18.34 5.91
C ASP A 32 -13.18 17.43 7.07
N ALA A 33 -13.66 16.23 6.77
CA ALA A 33 -14.02 15.26 7.80
C ALA A 33 -12.79 14.75 8.55
N GLU A 34 -13.01 14.21 9.75
CA GLU A 34 -11.96 13.59 10.56
C GLU A 34 -11.21 12.51 9.77
N THR A 35 -9.91 12.39 10.04
CA THR A 35 -9.05 11.41 9.37
C THR A 35 -9.54 9.99 9.64
N VAL A 36 -9.56 9.18 8.59
CA VAL A 36 -9.90 7.76 8.65
C VAL A 36 -8.64 6.94 8.40
N ASP A 37 -8.39 5.99 9.30
CA ASP A 37 -7.38 4.97 9.13
C ASP A 37 -8.04 3.59 9.08
N LEU A 38 -7.78 2.84 8.02
CA LEU A 38 -8.01 1.39 7.99
C LEU A 38 -6.67 0.66 8.08
N ARG A 39 -6.35 0.20 9.28
CA ARG A 39 -5.15 -0.59 9.58
C ARG A 39 -5.40 -2.04 9.20
N VAL A 40 -4.56 -2.61 8.35
CA VAL A 40 -4.70 -3.98 7.82
C VAL A 40 -3.40 -4.74 7.99
N ARG A 41 -3.48 -5.95 8.51
CA ARG A 41 -2.37 -6.90 8.58
C ARG A 41 -2.63 -8.10 7.66
N PRO A 42 -2.12 -8.08 6.41
CA PRO A 42 -2.24 -9.22 5.51
C PRO A 42 -1.41 -10.43 5.98
N VAL A 43 -0.30 -10.16 6.67
CA VAL A 43 0.51 -11.12 7.44
C VAL A 43 0.87 -10.48 8.78
N SER A 44 1.45 -11.24 9.72
CA SER A 44 1.80 -10.72 11.06
C SER A 44 2.75 -9.54 11.02
N ASP A 45 3.67 -9.54 10.05
CA ASP A 45 4.83 -8.65 9.99
C ASP A 45 4.67 -7.55 8.93
N LEU A 46 3.44 -7.23 8.55
CA LEU A 46 3.15 -6.13 7.63
C LEU A 46 1.91 -5.39 8.10
N LEU A 47 2.05 -4.13 8.48
CA LEU A 47 0.95 -3.21 8.69
C LEU A 47 0.82 -2.28 7.48
N ALA A 48 -0.32 -2.36 6.80
CA ALA A 48 -0.74 -1.39 5.81
C ALA A 48 -1.80 -0.46 6.41
N ILE A 49 -1.61 0.85 6.28
CA ILE A 49 -2.56 1.86 6.79
C ILE A 49 -3.20 2.55 5.60
N PHE A 50 -4.45 2.21 5.31
CA PHE A 50 -5.21 2.80 4.21
C PHE A 50 -5.91 4.09 4.64
N ARG A 51 -5.81 5.11 3.77
CA ARG A 51 -6.50 6.40 3.91
C ARG A 51 -7.27 6.71 2.64
N PRO A 52 -8.60 6.79 2.71
CA PRO A 52 -9.43 7.28 1.62
C PRO A 52 -9.18 8.79 1.47
N MET A 53 -8.54 9.19 0.36
CA MET A 53 -8.19 10.60 0.11
C MET A 53 -9.30 11.29 -0.69
N SER A 54 -9.95 10.56 -1.59
CA SER A 54 -11.08 11.05 -2.39
C SER A 54 -11.97 9.90 -2.87
N ALA A 55 -13.01 10.21 -3.64
CA ALA A 55 -13.84 9.21 -4.30
C ALA A 55 -13.06 8.35 -5.33
N GLU A 56 -11.92 8.85 -5.82
CA GLU A 56 -11.10 8.20 -6.86
C GLU A 56 -9.79 7.64 -6.32
N GLU A 57 -9.39 8.03 -5.10
CA GLU A 57 -8.06 7.79 -4.55
C GLU A 57 -8.11 7.22 -3.14
N ILE A 58 -7.42 6.11 -2.96
CA ILE A 58 -7.12 5.50 -1.66
C ILE A 58 -5.61 5.32 -1.64
N GLU A 59 -4.96 5.99 -0.71
CA GLU A 59 -3.54 5.82 -0.44
C GLU A 59 -3.36 4.82 0.69
N PHE A 60 -2.18 4.21 0.77
CA PHE A 60 -1.79 3.45 1.94
C PHE A 60 -0.28 3.43 2.12
N ASP A 61 0.14 3.45 3.37
CA ASP A 61 1.55 3.34 3.72
C ASP A 61 1.87 1.95 4.26
N VAL A 62 3.11 1.53 4.04
CA VAL A 62 3.73 0.35 4.66
C VAL A 62 5.08 0.76 5.23
N ASP A 63 5.46 0.21 6.38
CA ASP A 63 6.80 0.44 6.93
C ASP A 63 7.77 -0.63 6.41
N LEU A 64 8.69 -0.22 5.52
CA LEU A 64 9.69 -1.13 4.95
C LEU A 64 10.63 -1.74 6.00
N ARG A 65 10.71 -1.17 7.21
CA ARG A 65 11.46 -1.78 8.33
C ARG A 65 10.83 -3.11 8.77
N GLU A 66 9.53 -3.28 8.58
CA GLU A 66 8.82 -4.55 8.85
C GLU A 66 9.12 -5.61 7.77
N LEU A 67 9.59 -5.20 6.59
CA LEU A 67 9.78 -6.05 5.41
C LEU A 67 11.27 -6.27 5.12
N GLN A 68 11.90 -7.19 5.88
CA GLN A 68 13.34 -7.46 5.76
C GLN A 68 13.65 -8.61 4.80
N GLY A 69 14.70 -8.41 3.98
CA GLY A 69 15.23 -9.42 3.06
C GLY A 69 14.25 -9.83 1.95
N GLN A 70 14.58 -10.90 1.24
CA GLN A 70 13.78 -11.37 0.11
C GLN A 70 12.35 -11.76 0.52
N ALA A 71 12.18 -12.39 1.69
CA ALA A 71 10.86 -12.78 2.19
C ALA A 71 9.94 -11.55 2.45
N GLY A 72 10.51 -10.44 2.93
CA GLY A 72 9.78 -9.17 3.06
C GLY A 72 9.35 -8.62 1.70
N VAL A 73 10.25 -8.65 0.70
CA VAL A 73 9.92 -8.24 -0.67
C VAL A 73 8.81 -9.12 -1.27
N ASP A 74 8.90 -10.43 -1.09
CA ASP A 74 7.90 -11.39 -1.58
C ASP A 74 6.53 -11.14 -0.92
N THR A 75 6.52 -10.82 0.38
CA THR A 75 5.33 -10.45 1.14
C THR A 75 4.68 -9.18 0.57
N LEU A 76 5.47 -8.13 0.35
CA LEU A 76 5.00 -6.88 -0.24
C LEU A 76 4.43 -7.12 -1.64
N CYS A 77 5.16 -7.83 -2.50
CA CYS A 77 4.71 -8.15 -3.85
C CYS A 77 3.41 -8.97 -3.84
N GLY A 78 3.30 -9.96 -2.96
CA GLY A 78 2.09 -10.76 -2.79
C GLY A 78 0.90 -9.91 -2.34
N PHE A 79 1.12 -8.96 -1.43
CA PHE A 79 0.10 -8.03 -0.97
C PHE A 79 -0.39 -7.10 -2.10
N LEU A 80 0.52 -6.47 -2.84
CA LEU A 80 0.18 -5.61 -3.98
C LEU A 80 -0.58 -6.40 -5.06
N CYS A 81 -0.14 -7.63 -5.37
CA CYS A 81 -0.85 -8.54 -6.28
C CYS A 81 -2.27 -8.85 -5.80
N ALA A 82 -2.46 -9.12 -4.50
CA ALA A 82 -3.79 -9.44 -3.96
C ALA A 82 -4.77 -8.26 -4.12
N ILE A 83 -4.31 -7.04 -3.87
CA ILE A 83 -5.09 -5.81 -4.08
C ILE A 83 -5.39 -5.63 -5.56
N GLY A 84 -4.34 -5.61 -6.39
CA GLY A 84 -4.43 -5.33 -7.82
C GLY A 84 -5.32 -6.31 -8.57
N ARG A 85 -5.17 -7.61 -8.30
CA ARG A 85 -6.06 -8.66 -8.85
C ARG A 85 -7.51 -8.47 -8.44
N ARG A 86 -7.75 -8.10 -7.18
CA ARG A 86 -9.12 -7.91 -6.68
C ARG A 86 -9.81 -6.69 -7.29
N LEU A 87 -9.04 -5.66 -7.62
CA LEU A 87 -9.55 -4.41 -8.20
C LEU A 87 -9.53 -4.40 -9.74
N GLY A 88 -8.70 -5.25 -10.36
CA GLY A 88 -8.39 -5.16 -11.79
C GLY A 88 -7.69 -3.86 -12.16
N LYS A 89 -6.91 -3.28 -11.24
CA LYS A 89 -6.27 -1.96 -11.37
C LYS A 89 -4.78 -2.02 -11.01
N PRO A 90 -3.96 -1.13 -11.58
CA PRO A 90 -2.60 -0.93 -11.09
C PRO A 90 -2.60 -0.55 -9.61
N VAL A 91 -1.57 -0.99 -8.89
CA VAL A 91 -1.28 -0.56 -7.51
C VAL A 91 0.18 -0.16 -7.50
N VAL A 92 0.45 1.13 -7.35
CA VAL A 92 1.81 1.70 -7.43
C VAL A 92 2.30 2.07 -6.04
N MET A 93 3.61 1.93 -5.83
CA MET A 93 4.30 2.36 -4.63
C MET A 93 5.34 3.40 -5.00
N THR A 94 5.25 4.57 -4.38
CA THR A 94 6.23 5.66 -4.49
C THR A 94 6.96 5.79 -3.15
N ALA A 95 8.13 6.44 -3.16
CA ALA A 95 8.68 6.91 -1.90
C ALA A 95 7.82 8.06 -1.36
N GLU A 96 7.72 8.19 -0.04
CA GLU A 96 7.02 9.30 0.59
C GLU A 96 7.61 10.62 0.12
N GLY A 97 6.76 11.54 -0.36
CA GLY A 97 7.18 12.82 -0.92
C GLY A 97 7.69 12.79 -2.37
N ASP A 98 7.75 11.62 -3.02
CA ASP A 98 8.21 11.44 -4.41
C ASP A 98 7.14 10.77 -5.30
N TYR A 99 5.90 11.25 -5.20
CA TYR A 99 4.70 10.64 -5.79
C TYR A 99 4.71 10.51 -7.33
N GLY A 100 5.53 11.32 -8.02
CA GLY A 100 5.67 11.27 -9.48
C GLY A 100 6.55 10.13 -9.99
N ASN A 101 7.26 9.44 -9.10
CA ASN A 101 8.29 8.47 -9.45
C ASN A 101 7.99 7.10 -8.80
N PRO A 102 7.05 6.32 -9.35
CA PRO A 102 6.73 5.01 -8.81
C PRO A 102 7.92 4.05 -8.91
N VAL A 103 8.18 3.33 -7.83
CA VAL A 103 9.32 2.40 -7.71
C VAL A 103 8.90 1.00 -8.11
N LEU A 104 7.82 0.48 -7.51
CA LEU A 104 7.23 -0.82 -7.79
C LEU A 104 5.74 -0.64 -8.11
N GLY A 105 5.18 -1.55 -8.90
CA GLY A 105 3.74 -1.61 -9.02
C GLY A 105 3.21 -2.93 -9.57
N PHE A 106 1.98 -3.28 -9.20
CA PHE A 106 1.25 -4.36 -9.83
C PHE A 106 0.79 -3.93 -11.23
N ASP A 107 1.15 -4.71 -12.25
CA ASP A 107 0.67 -4.57 -13.62
C ASP A 107 -0.43 -5.60 -13.90
N PRO A 108 -1.69 -5.17 -14.12
CA PRO A 108 -2.79 -6.07 -14.44
C PRO A 108 -2.61 -6.86 -15.74
N ALA A 109 -1.89 -6.32 -16.72
CA ALA A 109 -1.66 -6.99 -18.00
C ALA A 109 -0.66 -8.15 -17.86
N ALA A 110 0.37 -7.96 -17.04
CA ALA A 110 1.38 -8.98 -16.76
C ALA A 110 1.04 -9.89 -15.58
N ASP A 111 -0.01 -9.56 -14.81
CA ASP A 111 -0.44 -10.21 -13.56
C ASP A 111 0.70 -10.42 -12.55
N ARG A 112 1.55 -9.40 -12.39
CA ARG A 112 2.68 -9.43 -11.46
C ARG A 112 3.09 -8.03 -11.03
N VAL A 113 3.84 -7.96 -9.92
CA VAL A 113 4.58 -6.75 -9.57
C VAL A 113 5.80 -6.60 -10.48
N VAL A 114 6.01 -5.39 -10.98
CA VAL A 114 7.13 -4.99 -11.82
C VAL A 114 7.88 -3.83 -11.19
N LEU A 115 9.16 -3.71 -11.52
CA LEU A 115 9.95 -2.51 -11.25
C LEU A 115 9.55 -1.42 -12.26
N LEU A 116 9.14 -0.27 -11.74
CA LEU A 116 8.72 0.90 -12.53
C LEU A 116 9.81 1.98 -12.59
N ALA A 117 10.66 2.04 -11.57
CA ALA A 117 11.84 2.90 -11.59
C ALA A 117 12.94 2.31 -12.46
N GLU A 118 13.69 3.17 -13.16
CA GLU A 118 14.93 2.74 -13.80
C GLU A 118 15.96 2.34 -12.72
N PRO A 119 16.63 1.17 -12.85
CA PRO A 119 17.69 0.79 -11.93
C PRO A 119 18.83 1.80 -11.97
N GLN A 120 18.98 2.59 -10.91
CA GLN A 120 20.14 3.45 -10.72
C GLN A 120 21.30 2.54 -10.29
N LEU A 121 22.14 2.12 -11.24
CA LEU A 121 23.34 1.36 -10.93
C LEU A 121 24.32 2.30 -10.21
N ILE A 122 24.32 2.30 -8.87
CA ILE A 122 25.37 3.00 -8.12
C ILE A 122 26.65 2.19 -8.31
N ALA A 123 27.46 2.61 -9.28
CA ALA A 123 28.86 2.20 -9.33
C ALA A 123 29.53 2.73 -8.05
N LEU A 124 29.67 1.87 -7.05
CA LEU A 124 30.64 2.04 -5.98
C LEU A 124 32.03 1.99 -6.61
N VAL A 125 32.44 3.10 -7.22
CA VAL A 125 33.83 3.31 -7.61
C VAL A 125 34.60 3.39 -6.30
N GLY A 126 35.34 2.32 -6.02
CA GLY A 126 36.26 2.26 -4.89
C GLY A 126 37.16 3.50 -4.89
N ARG A 127 37.12 4.27 -3.82
CA ARG A 127 38.21 5.18 -3.50
C ARG A 127 39.26 4.37 -2.76
N ASP A 128 40.12 3.71 -3.53
CA ASP A 128 41.46 3.39 -3.05
C ASP A 128 42.34 4.62 -3.32
N SER A 129 42.87 5.20 -2.25
CA SER A 129 44.06 6.06 -2.25
C SER A 129 44.77 5.87 -0.92
#